data_AF-A0A967SZZ3-F1
#
_entry.id   AF-A0A967SZZ3-F1
#
_cell.length_a   1.000
_cell.length_b   1.000
_cell.length_c   1.000
_cell.angle_alpha   90.00
_cell.angle_beta   90.00
_cell.angle_gamma   90.00
#
_symmetry.space_group_name_H-M   'P 1'
#
loop_
_entity.id
_entity.type
_entity.pdbx_description
1 polymer ?
#
loop_
_entity_poly.entity_id
_entity_poly.type
_entity_poly.pdbx_seq_one_letter_code
_entity_poly.pdbx_strand_id
1 'polypeptide(L)' 'FFSWRGLVEINSDDVTWDGIDVIRSNGDGIQIGDDKDTYDTITVKNCTVSRCRRKNINVQGKGKVNLW' A
#
# COMPACT_ATOMS: atom_id res chain seq x y z
N PHE A 1 -0.77 -19.17 9.44
CA PHE A 1 -0.72 -17.71 9.63
C PHE A 1 -1.41 -17.06 8.44
N PHE A 2 -2.54 -16.37 8.62
CA PHE A 2 -3.17 -15.62 7.54
C PHE A 2 -2.38 -14.33 7.34
N SER A 3 -1.65 -14.17 6.22
CA SER A 3 -1.20 -12.84 5.84
C SER A 3 -2.45 -12.07 5.39
N TRP A 4 -2.75 -11.00 6.10
CA TRP A 4 -3.86 -10.14 5.75
C TRP A 4 -3.38 -9.23 4.64
N ARG A 5 -3.71 -9.58 3.40
CA ARG A 5 -3.37 -8.77 2.22
C ARG A 5 -4.06 -7.40 2.29
N GLY A 6 -3.40 -6.38 1.74
CA GLY A 6 -4.05 -5.11 1.43
C GLY A 6 -5.24 -5.32 0.51
N LEU A 7 -6.24 -4.44 0.59
CA LEU A 7 -7.33 -4.40 -0.40
C LEU A 7 -6.74 -4.16 -1.80
N VAL A 8 -5.67 -3.36 -1.86
CA VAL A 8 -4.80 -3.31 -3.03
C VAL A 8 -3.36 -3.57 -2.64
N GLU A 9 -2.66 -4.29 -3.50
CA GLU A 9 -1.27 -4.70 -3.36
C GLU A 9 -0.47 -4.12 -4.54
N ILE A 10 0.59 -3.37 -4.24
CA ILE A 10 1.50 -2.78 -5.21
C ILE A 10 2.85 -3.48 -5.06
N ASN A 11 3.12 -4.45 -5.93
CA ASN A 11 4.39 -5.20 -5.99
C ASN A 11 5.05 -4.95 -7.35
N SER A 12 5.47 -3.71 -7.60
CA SER A 12 6.11 -3.32 -8.84
C SER A 12 6.97 -2.07 -8.63
N ASP A 13 7.92 -1.85 -9.53
CA ASP A 13 8.83 -0.72 -9.52
C ASP A 13 8.21 0.50 -10.21
N ASP A 14 8.60 1.70 -9.75
CA ASP A 14 8.26 2.99 -10.36
C ASP A 14 6.75 3.27 -10.54
N VAL A 15 5.96 2.89 -9.54
CA VAL A 15 4.50 3.09 -9.54
C VAL A 15 4.11 4.47 -9.01
N THR A 16 3.25 5.17 -9.75
CA THR A 16 2.51 6.34 -9.23
C THR A 16 1.04 6.00 -9.05
N TRP A 17 0.57 6.19 -7.82
CA TRP A 17 -0.81 6.04 -7.42
C TRP A 17 -1.37 7.41 -7.04
N ASP A 18 -2.29 7.93 -7.83
CA ASP A 18 -2.76 9.33 -7.73
C ASP A 18 -4.29 9.42 -7.76
N GLY A 19 -4.88 10.11 -6.79
CA GLY A 19 -6.31 10.44 -6.80
C GLY A 19 -7.26 9.28 -6.55
N ILE A 20 -6.79 8.17 -5.98
CA ILE A 20 -7.62 6.98 -5.74
C ILE A 20 -7.85 6.78 -4.25
N ASP A 21 -9.13 6.81 -3.87
CA ASP A 21 -9.56 6.63 -2.48
C ASP A 21 -9.80 5.15 -2.15
N VAL A 22 -9.24 4.73 -1.00
CA VAL A 22 -9.47 3.41 -0.43
C VAL A 22 -10.26 3.57 0.87
N ILE A 23 -11.53 3.18 0.84
CA ILE A 23 -12.47 3.38 1.94
C ILE A 23 -13.07 2.02 2.34
N ARG A 24 -12.96 1.67 3.62
CA ARG A 24 -13.48 0.41 4.21
C ARG A 24 -12.80 -0.85 3.67
N SER A 25 -11.64 -1.19 4.24
CA SER A 25 -11.00 -2.50 4.05
C SER A 25 -11.17 -3.41 5.29
N ASN A 26 -11.43 -4.70 5.05
CA ASN A 26 -11.41 -5.72 6.11
C ASN A 26 -9.99 -6.10 6.57
N GLY A 27 -8.95 -5.69 5.84
CA GLY A 27 -7.54 -5.90 6.15
C GLY A 27 -6.78 -4.57 6.19
N ASP A 28 -5.61 -4.56 5.54
CA ASP A 28 -4.91 -3.31 5.24
C ASP A 28 -5.60 -2.60 4.06
N GLY A 29 -5.52 -1.28 3.99
CA GLY A 29 -6.05 -0.52 2.84
C GLY A 29 -5.18 -0.73 1.62
N ILE A 30 -3.98 -0.14 1.64
CA ILE A 30 -2.95 -0.30 0.62
C ILE A 30 -1.79 -1.09 1.22
N GLN A 31 -1.34 -2.13 0.52
CA GLN A 31 -0.09 -2.81 0.80
C GLN A 31 0.91 -2.48 -0.32
N ILE A 32 2.10 -2.02 0.06
CA ILE A 32 3.21 -1.79 -0.84
C ILE A 32 4.29 -2.82 -0.53
N GLY A 33 4.68 -3.60 -1.55
CA GLY A 33 5.64 -4.69 -1.42
C GLY A 33 5.13 -5.85 -0.55
N ASP A 34 6.00 -6.83 -0.37
CA ASP A 34 5.85 -7.89 0.61
C ASP A 34 7.15 -8.10 1.41
N ASP A 35 7.17 -9.04 2.35
CA ASP A 35 8.32 -9.30 3.21
C ASP A 35 9.51 -9.97 2.50
N LYS A 36 9.38 -10.29 1.20
CA LYS A 36 10.36 -11.04 0.41
C LYS A 36 10.89 -10.28 -0.79
N ASP A 37 10.09 -9.38 -1.35
CA ASP A 37 10.40 -8.64 -2.56
C ASP A 37 10.92 -7.23 -2.26
N THR A 38 11.80 -6.77 -3.15
CA THR A 38 12.29 -5.39 -3.20
C THR A 38 11.50 -4.61 -4.24
N TYR A 39 11.22 -3.35 -3.96
CA TYR A 39 10.64 -2.41 -4.93
C TYR A 39 11.53 -1.16 -4.97
N ASP A 40 11.56 -0.43 -6.08
CA ASP A 40 12.35 0.81 -6.20
C ASP A 40 11.61 2.02 -5.61
N THR A 41 10.87 2.78 -6.43
CA THR A 41 10.18 3.99 -5.99
C THR A 41 8.67 3.87 -6.19
N ILE A 42 7.91 4.11 -5.12
CA ILE A 42 6.45 4.18 -5.18
C ILE A 42 5.99 5.55 -4.67
N THR A 43 5.12 6.20 -5.43
CA THR A 43 4.55 7.50 -5.10
C THR A 43 3.06 7.37 -4.91
N VAL A 44 2.55 7.65 -3.70
CA VAL A 44 1.11 7.72 -3.42
C VAL A 44 0.77 9.18 -3.10
N LYS A 45 -0.08 9.80 -3.92
CA LYS A 45 -0.44 11.22 -3.78
C LYS A 45 -1.93 11.48 -3.96
N ASN A 46 -2.43 12.52 -3.32
CA ASN A 46 -3.83 12.98 -3.47
C ASN A 46 -4.87 11.88 -3.18
N CYS A 47 -4.58 10.98 -2.24
CA CYS A 47 -5.44 9.84 -1.93
C CYS A 47 -6.01 9.93 -0.52
N THR A 48 -7.24 9.46 -0.35
CA THR A 48 -7.84 9.23 0.97
C THR A 48 -7.86 7.74 1.28
N VAL A 49 -7.11 7.32 2.30
CA VAL A 49 -7.18 5.95 2.82
C VAL A 49 -7.79 5.96 4.22
N SER A 50 -8.99 5.39 4.36
CA SER A 50 -9.74 5.49 5.62
C SER A 50 -10.59 4.25 5.93
N ARG A 51 -10.90 4.09 7.23
CA ARG A 51 -11.78 3.05 7.76
C ARG A 51 -11.27 1.62 7.47
N CYS A 52 -9.95 1.41 7.50
CA CYS A 52 -9.36 0.07 7.35
C CYS A 52 -9.28 -0.63 8.71
N ARG A 53 -9.57 -1.93 8.75
CA ARG A 53 -9.61 -2.72 9.99
C ARG A 53 -8.24 -2.92 10.63
N ARG A 54 -7.15 -2.91 9.83
CA ARG A 54 -5.77 -2.99 10.34
C ARG A 54 -5.01 -1.70 10.08
N LYS A 55 -4.25 -1.60 9.00
CA LYS A 55 -3.49 -0.40 8.63
C LYS A 55 -4.15 0.26 7.43
N ASN A 56 -4.09 1.59 7.38
CA ASN A 56 -4.50 2.30 6.17
C ASN A 56 -3.50 2.02 5.05
N ILE A 57 -2.21 2.30 5.29
CA ILE A 57 -1.12 1.98 4.37
C ILE A 57 -0.13 1.09 5.12
N ASN A 58 0.25 -0.03 4.50
CA ASN A 58 1.23 -0.97 5.01
C ASN A 58 2.36 -1.12 3.99
N VAL A 59 3.54 -0.64 4.35
CA VAL A 59 4.74 -0.78 3.53
C VAL A 59 5.53 -1.97 4.07
N GLN A 60 5.72 -2.98 3.24
CA GLN A 60 6.50 -4.19 3.50
C GLN A 60 7.63 -4.27 2.48
N GLY A 61 8.75 -4.91 2.82
CA GLY A 61 9.91 -5.02 1.92
C GLY A 61 10.86 -3.83 1.98
N LYS A 62 11.77 -3.72 1.00
CA LYS A 62 12.79 -2.66 0.94
C LYS A 62 12.66 -1.87 -0.35
N GLY A 63 12.59 -0.54 -0.21
CA GLY A 63 12.43 0.41 -1.30
C GLY A 63 12.17 1.82 -0.77
N LYS A 64 11.89 2.77 -1.67
CA LYS A 64 11.52 4.14 -1.33
C LYS A 64 10.04 4.38 -1.59
N VAL A 65 9.30 4.80 -0.55
CA VAL A 65 7.91 5.21 -0.68
C VAL A 65 7.79 6.70 -0.36
N ASN A 66 7.16 7.44 -1.27
CA ASN A 66 6.77 8.82 -1.00
C ASN A 66 5.25 8.93 -0.85
N LEU A 67 4.79 9.46 0.29
CA LEU A 67 3.38 9.60 0.66
C LEU A 67 3.06 11.09 0.87
N TRP A 68 2.05 11.63 0.18
CA TRP A 68 1.69 13.04 0.23
C TRP A 68 0.19 13.30 0.04
#